data_AF-A0A5K1K4M2-F1
#
_entry.id   AF-A0A5K1K4M2-F1
#
_cell.length_a   1.000
_cell.length_b   1.000
_cell.length_c   1.000
_cell.angle_alpha   90.00
_cell.angle_beta   90.00
_cell.angle_gamma   90.00
#
_symmetry.space_group_name_H-M   'P 1'
#
loop_
_entity.id
_entity.type
_entity.pdbx_description
1 polymer ?
#
loop_
_entity_poly.entity_id
_entity_poly.type
_entity_poly.pdbx_seq_one_letter_code
_entity_poly.pdbx_strand_id
1 'polypeptide(L)'
;MIIPADMVSPLPLWQLAAVLAAAYFAHSFLRARRKAARETPLGCPPRQSWLFGIRNLSPANSDAGALYEAWIDEYGPVYRVPAPLGSTRVVLTDPKAIAHFYSVETWTYVQTKLARVAIEGLLGRGLLWAEGESHKRQRKAISPAFSNIAIRRLTSIFYDSVYKLKNNWDNQLASGDFATIDVQKWMNHVSLDSIGIAGFSHDFGSLEGRPSAVAEVFDAMGHVKPGILTAAALFFGNVFPILWRLPTQTRRLQLKLNKCMEEIAVPLLGSTRREMKGLGEKGKEEKSIIGLLSASLRSFWKTRESE
;
A
#
# COMPACT_ATOMS: atom_id res chain seq x y z
N MET A 1 8.72 2.57 -67.12
CA MET A 1 9.57 3.52 -66.37
C MET A 1 9.80 2.91 -65.00
N ILE A 2 10.90 2.16 -64.86
CA ILE A 2 11.25 1.43 -63.64
C ILE A 2 11.97 2.46 -62.75
N ILE A 3 11.37 2.80 -61.61
CA ILE A 3 11.98 3.72 -60.65
C ILE A 3 13.23 3.03 -60.09
N PRO A 4 14.44 3.60 -60.22
CA PRO A 4 15.66 2.99 -59.71
C PRO A 4 15.57 2.85 -58.18
N ALA A 5 15.92 1.67 -57.67
CA ALA A 5 15.88 1.33 -56.24
C ALA A 5 16.89 2.13 -55.39
N ASP A 6 17.70 2.97 -56.02
CA ASP A 6 18.79 3.73 -55.40
C ASP A 6 18.34 5.09 -54.82
N MET A 7 17.05 5.44 -54.92
CA MET A 7 16.50 6.74 -54.47
C MET A 7 15.72 6.70 -53.15
N VAL A 8 15.74 5.58 -52.42
CA VAL A 8 15.20 5.53 -51.05
C VAL A 8 16.37 5.40 -50.08
N SER A 9 17.08 6.50 -49.85
CA SER A 9 17.97 6.56 -48.70
C SER A 9 17.13 6.34 -47.44
N PRO A 10 17.51 5.41 -46.55
CA PRO A 10 16.76 5.20 -45.32
C PRO A 10 16.77 6.52 -44.55
N LEU A 11 15.58 7.01 -44.18
CA LEU A 11 15.45 8.25 -43.41
C LEU A 11 16.37 8.14 -42.19
N PRO A 12 17.27 9.11 -41.98
CA PRO A 12 18.20 9.03 -40.86
C PRO A 12 17.41 9.01 -39.55
N LEU A 13 17.89 8.22 -38.59
CA LEU A 13 17.18 7.94 -37.33
C LEU A 13 16.68 9.20 -36.58
N TRP A 14 17.38 10.33 -36.72
CA TRP A 14 16.99 11.60 -36.11
C TRP A 14 15.72 12.21 -36.74
N GLN A 15 15.47 12.03 -38.04
CA GLN A 15 14.24 12.51 -38.69
C GLN A 15 13.03 11.68 -38.24
N LEU A 16 13.21 10.37 -38.13
CA LEU A 16 12.18 9.47 -37.62
C LEU A 16 11.88 9.78 -36.14
N ALA A 17 12.92 10.03 -35.33
CA ALA A 17 12.76 10.49 -33.95
C ALA A 17 12.05 11.86 -33.85
N ALA A 18 12.38 12.80 -34.73
CA ALA A 18 11.74 14.13 -34.76
C ALA A 18 10.26 14.06 -35.16
N VAL A 19 9.90 13.24 -36.16
CA VAL A 19 8.50 13.03 -36.56
C VAL A 19 7.71 12.34 -35.44
N LEU A 20 8.28 11.32 -34.79
CA LEU A 20 7.65 10.68 -33.64
C LEU A 20 7.46 11.64 -32.46
N ALA A 21 8.46 12.48 -32.17
CA ALA A 21 8.36 13.50 -31.14
C ALA A 21 7.28 14.54 -31.49
N ALA A 22 7.26 15.06 -32.72
CA ALA A 22 6.25 16.01 -33.18
C ALA A 22 4.83 15.42 -33.13
N ALA A 23 4.66 14.17 -33.57
CA ALA A 23 3.38 13.46 -33.48
C ALA A 23 2.95 13.25 -32.01
N TYR A 24 3.88 12.91 -31.12
CA TYR A 24 3.61 12.80 -29.68
C TYR A 24 3.22 14.16 -29.05
N PHE A 25 3.91 15.24 -29.41
CA PHE A 25 3.57 16.59 -28.96
C PHE A 25 2.21 17.05 -29.49
N ALA A 26 1.92 16.83 -30.77
CA ALA A 26 0.62 17.13 -31.36
C ALA A 26 -0.49 16.32 -30.69
N HIS A 27 -0.28 15.02 -30.49
CA HIS A 27 -1.23 14.14 -29.80
C HIS A 27 -1.48 14.57 -28.35
N SER A 28 -0.41 14.86 -27.60
CA SER A 28 -0.51 15.31 -26.21
C SER A 28 -1.19 16.68 -26.09
N PHE A 29 -0.90 17.61 -27.00
CA PHE A 29 -1.56 18.92 -27.07
C PHE A 29 -3.05 18.80 -27.40
N LEU A 30 -3.41 18.02 -28.43
CA LEU A 30 -4.80 17.76 -28.78
C LEU A 30 -5.56 17.07 -27.64
N ARG A 31 -4.92 16.12 -26.96
CA ARG A 31 -5.49 15.45 -25.79
C ARG A 31 -5.71 16.42 -24.63
N ALA A 32 -4.76 17.31 -24.36
CA ALA A 32 -4.89 18.34 -23.33
C ALA A 32 -6.05 19.31 -23.63
N ARG A 33 -6.15 19.78 -24.89
CA ARG A 33 -7.26 20.63 -25.35
C ARG A 33 -8.62 19.94 -25.25
N ARG A 34 -8.72 18.68 -25.67
CA ARG A 34 -9.96 17.89 -25.55
C ARG A 34 -10.37 17.70 -24.09
N LYS A 35 -9.42 17.45 -23.19
CA LYS A 35 -9.69 17.37 -21.75
C LYS A 35 -10.19 18.68 -21.18
N ALA A 36 -9.50 19.79 -21.48
CA ALA A 36 -9.90 21.11 -21.03
C ALA A 36 -11.30 21.52 -21.52
N ALA A 37 -11.72 21.04 -22.70
CA ALA A 37 -13.06 21.31 -23.24
C ALA A 37 -14.18 20.44 -22.63
N ARG A 38 -13.86 19.27 -22.06
CA ARG A 38 -14.86 18.32 -21.52
C ARG A 38 -14.95 18.34 -20.01
N GLU A 39 -13.88 18.68 -19.32
CA GLU A 39 -13.83 18.61 -17.87
C GLU A 39 -14.31 19.92 -17.24
N THR A 40 -15.05 19.82 -16.13
CA THR A 40 -15.42 20.98 -15.32
C THR A 40 -14.16 21.73 -14.86
N PRO A 41 -14.10 23.06 -15.03
CA PRO A 41 -13.00 23.85 -14.50
C PRO A 41 -13.01 23.75 -12.96
N LEU A 42 -11.86 23.41 -12.39
CA LEU A 42 -11.66 23.35 -10.94
C LEU A 42 -10.57 24.35 -10.56
N GLY A 43 -10.67 24.92 -9.36
CA GLY A 43 -9.60 25.73 -8.76
C GLY A 43 -8.29 24.94 -8.75
N CYS A 44 -7.17 25.64 -8.91
CA CYS A 44 -5.85 25.02 -9.00
C CYS A 44 -4.80 25.99 -8.46
N PRO A 45 -3.98 25.58 -7.48
CA PRO A 45 -2.86 26.40 -7.05
C PRO A 45 -1.85 26.57 -8.19
N PRO A 46 -1.11 27.69 -8.19
CA PRO A 46 -0.17 28.00 -9.24
C PRO A 46 0.92 26.93 -9.34
N ARG A 47 1.16 26.46 -10.57
CA ARG A 47 2.21 25.48 -10.86
C ARG A 47 3.58 26.15 -10.75
N GLN A 48 4.33 25.83 -9.70
CA GLN A 48 5.67 26.38 -9.48
C GLN A 48 6.72 25.76 -10.43
N SER A 49 6.56 24.48 -10.80
CA SER A 49 7.46 23.83 -11.75
C SER A 49 6.73 22.80 -12.61
N TRP A 50 7.12 22.67 -13.88
CA TRP A 50 6.58 21.63 -14.75
C TRP A 50 7.06 20.23 -14.34
N LEU A 51 8.33 20.13 -13.92
CA LEU A 51 8.95 18.86 -13.56
C LEU A 51 8.47 18.32 -12.22
N PHE A 52 8.35 19.17 -11.18
CA PHE A 52 8.00 18.73 -9.82
C PHE A 52 6.56 19.07 -9.42
N GLY A 53 5.80 19.81 -10.24
CA GLY A 53 4.46 20.29 -9.87
C GLY A 53 4.55 21.39 -8.81
N ILE A 54 4.27 21.04 -7.55
CA ILE A 54 4.38 21.92 -6.38
C ILE A 54 5.59 21.53 -5.53
N ARG A 55 6.50 22.48 -5.32
CA ARG A 55 7.76 22.24 -4.59
C ARG A 55 7.56 22.05 -3.08
N ASN A 56 6.49 22.62 -2.53
CA ASN A 56 6.18 22.59 -1.09
C ASN A 56 5.48 21.31 -0.61
N LEU A 57 5.17 20.36 -1.50
CA LEU A 57 4.69 19.01 -1.14
C LEU A 57 5.83 18.01 -0.92
N SER A 58 7.02 18.50 -0.57
CA SER A 58 8.14 17.63 -0.22
C SER A 58 7.85 16.91 1.10
N PRO A 59 8.19 15.61 1.24
CA PRO A 59 8.12 14.88 2.50
C PRO A 59 8.87 15.54 3.67
N ALA A 60 9.73 16.52 3.39
CA ALA A 60 10.49 17.30 4.37
C ALA A 60 9.71 18.47 4.99
N ASN A 61 8.55 18.85 4.45
CA ASN A 61 7.72 19.90 5.03
C ASN A 61 6.78 19.29 6.08
N SER A 62 6.96 19.69 7.34
CA SER A 62 6.32 19.11 8.52
C SER A 62 4.81 19.33 8.62
N ASP A 63 4.22 20.15 7.75
CA ASP A 63 2.79 20.48 7.82
C ASP A 63 2.10 20.39 6.46
N ALA A 64 2.03 19.17 5.92
CA ALA A 64 1.23 18.91 4.73
C ALA A 64 -0.26 19.14 4.96
N GLY A 65 -0.74 18.98 6.20
CA GLY A 65 -2.15 19.16 6.59
C GLY A 65 -2.62 20.59 6.41
N ALA A 66 -1.93 21.55 7.04
CA ALA A 66 -2.26 22.97 6.92
C ALA A 66 -2.18 23.49 5.48
N LEU A 67 -1.31 22.91 4.65
CA LEU A 67 -1.26 23.23 3.23
C LEU A 67 -2.53 22.83 2.49
N TYR A 68 -3.05 21.62 2.75
CA TYR A 68 -4.32 21.19 2.16
C TYR A 68 -5.50 22.01 2.71
N GLU A 69 -5.49 22.39 4.00
CA GLU A 69 -6.50 23.27 4.60
C GLU A 69 -6.51 24.65 3.93
N ALA A 70 -5.36 25.29 3.79
CA ALA A 70 -5.25 26.58 3.10
C ALA A 70 -5.76 26.52 1.65
N TRP A 71 -5.52 25.40 0.93
CA TRP A 71 -6.05 25.22 -0.42
C TRP A 71 -7.54 24.94 -0.45
N ILE A 72 -8.11 24.32 0.58
CA ILE A 72 -9.56 24.17 0.70
C ILE A 72 -10.21 25.54 0.86
N ASP A 73 -9.64 26.41 1.69
CA ASP A 73 -10.15 27.77 1.92
C ASP A 73 -10.06 28.64 0.65
N GLU A 74 -8.98 28.49 -0.13
CA GLU A 74 -8.77 29.31 -1.33
C GLU A 74 -9.49 28.78 -2.59
N TYR A 75 -9.48 27.47 -2.82
CA TYR A 75 -9.97 26.85 -4.07
C TYR A 75 -11.27 26.07 -3.90
N GLY A 76 -11.78 25.97 -2.67
CA GLY A 76 -13.00 25.25 -2.33
C GLY A 76 -12.79 23.75 -2.09
N PRO A 77 -13.89 22.99 -1.88
CA PRO A 77 -13.83 21.60 -1.41
C PRO A 77 -13.43 20.58 -2.49
N VAL A 78 -13.32 21.00 -3.75
CA VAL A 78 -12.86 20.15 -4.85
C VAL A 78 -11.95 20.98 -5.75
N TYR A 79 -10.68 20.61 -5.81
CA TYR A 79 -9.68 21.35 -6.57
C TYR A 79 -8.65 20.42 -7.22
N ARG A 80 -7.89 20.98 -8.15
CA ARG A 80 -6.80 20.28 -8.84
C ARG A 80 -5.48 20.69 -8.24
N VAL A 81 -4.53 19.76 -8.17
CA VAL A 81 -3.17 19.99 -7.72
C VAL A 81 -2.20 19.57 -8.82
N PRO A 82 -1.29 20.46 -9.26
CA PRO A 82 -0.22 20.10 -10.18
C PRO A 82 0.69 19.00 -9.61
N ALA A 83 0.89 17.96 -10.40
CA ALA A 83 1.78 16.85 -10.09
C ALA A 83 2.95 16.81 -11.11
N PRO A 84 4.00 16.00 -10.85
CA PRO A 84 5.18 15.93 -11.71
C PRO A 84 4.88 15.66 -13.19
N LEU A 85 5.78 16.12 -14.06
CA LEU A 85 5.72 15.90 -15.52
C LEU A 85 4.41 16.42 -16.16
N GLY A 86 3.94 17.56 -15.67
CA GLY A 86 2.73 18.22 -16.17
C GLY A 86 1.42 17.51 -15.83
N SER A 87 1.45 16.42 -15.06
CA SER A 87 0.25 15.73 -14.59
C SER A 87 -0.53 16.56 -13.57
N THR A 88 -1.77 16.17 -13.29
CA THR A 88 -2.63 16.81 -12.29
C THR A 88 -3.32 15.74 -11.46
N ARG A 89 -3.61 16.07 -10.21
CA ARG A 89 -4.40 15.27 -9.27
C ARG A 89 -5.63 16.06 -8.88
N VAL A 90 -6.74 15.38 -8.62
CA VAL A 90 -7.94 16.01 -8.05
C VAL A 90 -7.96 15.67 -6.57
N VAL A 91 -8.16 16.68 -5.73
CA VAL A 91 -8.36 16.53 -4.29
C VAL A 91 -9.85 16.70 -4.03
N LEU A 92 -10.44 15.73 -3.31
CA LEU A 92 -11.83 15.71 -2.91
C LEU A 92 -11.90 15.87 -1.41
N THR A 93 -12.56 16.93 -0.93
CA THR A 93 -12.87 17.13 0.49
C THR A 93 -14.37 17.26 0.75
N ASP A 94 -15.18 17.38 -0.31
CA ASP A 94 -16.64 17.32 -0.21
C ASP A 94 -17.11 15.88 0.16
N PRO A 95 -17.89 15.70 1.24
CA PRO A 95 -18.37 14.39 1.67
C PRO A 95 -19.22 13.67 0.63
N LYS A 96 -20.01 14.38 -0.20
CA LYS A 96 -20.84 13.74 -1.24
C LYS A 96 -19.97 13.23 -2.38
N ALA A 97 -18.97 13.99 -2.81
CA ALA A 97 -17.99 13.57 -3.80
C ALA A 97 -17.17 12.36 -3.32
N ILE A 98 -16.77 12.36 -2.05
CA ILE A 98 -16.07 11.24 -1.40
C ILE A 98 -16.98 9.99 -1.37
N ALA A 99 -18.24 10.14 -0.97
CA ALA A 99 -19.20 9.03 -0.96
C ALA A 99 -19.45 8.47 -2.38
N HIS A 100 -19.55 9.34 -3.38
CA HIS A 100 -19.62 8.92 -4.78
C HIS A 100 -18.38 8.11 -5.19
N PHE A 101 -17.18 8.62 -4.86
CA PHE A 101 -15.90 8.00 -5.20
C PHE A 101 -15.70 6.63 -4.55
N TYR A 102 -16.03 6.47 -3.26
CA TYR A 102 -15.76 5.24 -2.52
C TYR A 102 -16.91 4.23 -2.50
N SER A 103 -18.17 4.67 -2.65
CA SER A 103 -19.34 3.82 -2.40
C SER A 103 -20.29 3.66 -3.58
N VAL A 104 -20.43 4.67 -4.43
CA VAL A 104 -21.34 4.61 -5.58
C VAL A 104 -20.66 3.97 -6.78
N GLU A 105 -19.47 4.46 -7.13
CA GLU A 105 -18.79 4.09 -8.36
C GLU A 105 -17.52 3.28 -8.09
N THR A 106 -17.71 1.99 -7.80
CA THR A 106 -16.63 1.09 -7.36
C THR A 106 -15.76 0.55 -8.50
N TRP A 107 -16.19 0.69 -9.76
CA TRP A 107 -15.52 0.06 -10.92
C TRP A 107 -14.70 1.05 -11.74
N THR A 108 -15.10 2.32 -11.78
CA THR A 108 -14.41 3.35 -12.57
C THR A 108 -13.12 3.83 -11.90
N TYR A 109 -13.11 3.98 -10.58
CA TYR A 109 -11.97 4.51 -9.85
C TYR A 109 -11.01 3.39 -9.43
N VAL A 110 -9.99 3.18 -10.26
CA VAL A 110 -8.95 2.16 -10.05
C VAL A 110 -7.65 2.77 -9.53
N GLN A 111 -6.77 1.92 -8.97
CA GLN A 111 -5.48 2.37 -8.50
C GLN A 111 -4.62 2.88 -9.66
N THR A 112 -3.81 3.90 -9.39
CA THR A 112 -2.82 4.35 -10.37
C THR A 112 -1.79 3.25 -10.63
N LYS A 113 -1.23 3.22 -11.85
CA LYS A 113 -0.17 2.25 -12.21
C LYS A 113 1.00 2.27 -11.22
N LEU A 114 1.37 3.47 -10.75
CA LEU A 114 2.41 3.67 -9.75
C LEU A 114 2.06 3.03 -8.41
N ALA A 115 0.86 3.30 -7.89
CA ALA A 115 0.40 2.70 -6.64
C ALA A 115 0.39 1.17 -6.75
N ARG A 116 -0.07 0.62 -7.88
CA ARG A 116 -0.12 -0.82 -8.12
C ARG A 116 1.26 -1.47 -8.10
N VAL A 117 2.26 -0.88 -8.76
CA VAL A 117 3.65 -1.38 -8.74
C VAL A 117 4.26 -1.30 -7.33
N ALA A 118 3.99 -0.21 -6.61
CA ALA A 118 4.48 -0.05 -5.23
C ALA A 118 3.86 -1.10 -4.29
N ILE A 119 2.54 -1.33 -4.38
CA ILE A 119 1.83 -2.35 -3.59
C ILE A 119 2.32 -3.75 -3.96
N GLU A 120 2.53 -4.04 -5.25
CA GLU A 120 3.07 -5.33 -5.69
C GLU A 120 4.47 -5.60 -5.12
N GLY A 121 5.33 -4.57 -5.09
CA GLY A 121 6.67 -4.68 -4.52
C GLY A 121 6.67 -4.90 -3.00
N LEU A 122 5.72 -4.29 -2.29
CA LEU A 122 5.65 -4.36 -0.82
C LEU A 122 4.88 -5.59 -0.31
N LEU A 123 3.75 -5.91 -0.93
CA LEU A 123 2.77 -6.90 -0.42
C LEU A 123 2.47 -8.03 -1.42
N GLY A 124 3.06 -7.97 -2.61
CA GLY A 124 2.75 -8.90 -3.70
C GLY A 124 1.37 -8.67 -4.31
N ARG A 125 0.94 -9.63 -5.14
CA ARG A 125 -0.38 -9.59 -5.82
C ARG A 125 -1.49 -10.13 -4.94
N GLY A 126 -1.69 -9.50 -3.79
CA GLY A 126 -2.72 -9.84 -2.80
C GLY A 126 -3.98 -8.99 -2.90
N LEU A 127 -4.78 -9.01 -1.83
CA LEU A 127 -6.05 -8.27 -1.71
C LEU A 127 -5.87 -6.78 -2.02
N LEU A 128 -4.81 -6.14 -1.50
CA LEU A 128 -4.59 -4.70 -1.71
C LEU A 128 -4.15 -4.34 -3.14
N TRP A 129 -3.69 -5.32 -3.92
CA TRP A 129 -3.31 -5.13 -5.33
C TRP A 129 -4.45 -5.47 -6.29
N ALA A 130 -5.30 -6.44 -5.92
CA ALA A 130 -6.38 -6.92 -6.76
C ALA A 130 -7.44 -5.84 -6.98
N GLU A 131 -8.07 -5.86 -8.16
CA GLU A 131 -9.18 -4.98 -8.52
C GLU A 131 -10.38 -5.78 -9.05
N GLY A 132 -11.55 -5.14 -9.02
CA GLY A 132 -12.79 -5.66 -9.57
C GLY A 132 -13.20 -7.03 -9.03
N GLU A 133 -13.55 -7.95 -9.92
CA GLU A 133 -14.01 -9.30 -9.54
C GLU A 133 -12.93 -10.11 -8.79
N SER A 134 -11.64 -9.91 -9.08
CA SER A 134 -10.57 -10.56 -8.33
C SER A 134 -10.54 -10.07 -6.87
N HIS A 135 -10.62 -8.75 -6.69
CA HIS A 135 -10.70 -8.14 -5.36
C HIS A 135 -11.92 -8.64 -4.60
N LYS A 136 -13.11 -8.62 -5.24
CA LYS A 136 -14.37 -9.07 -4.65
C LYS A 136 -14.29 -10.51 -4.15
N ARG A 137 -13.72 -11.42 -4.95
CA ARG A 137 -13.51 -12.83 -4.54
C ARG A 137 -12.57 -12.95 -3.35
N GLN A 138 -11.41 -12.29 -3.39
CA GLN A 138 -10.43 -12.33 -2.30
C GLN A 138 -11.01 -11.72 -1.00
N ARG A 139 -11.73 -10.59 -1.11
CA ARG A 139 -12.40 -9.94 0.02
C ARG A 139 -13.47 -10.85 0.63
N LYS A 140 -14.29 -11.49 -0.21
CA LYS A 140 -15.34 -12.43 0.25
C LYS A 140 -14.73 -13.61 1.02
N ALA A 141 -13.59 -14.14 0.56
CA ALA A 141 -12.90 -15.24 1.25
C ALA A 141 -12.33 -14.82 2.62
N ILE A 142 -11.89 -13.56 2.76
CA ILE A 142 -11.20 -13.07 3.96
C ILE A 142 -12.17 -12.52 5.03
N SER A 143 -13.27 -11.91 4.61
CA SER A 143 -14.21 -11.20 5.49
C SER A 143 -14.71 -12.00 6.71
N PRO A 144 -14.99 -13.32 6.63
CA PRO A 144 -15.46 -14.09 7.79
C PRO A 144 -14.50 -14.08 8.99
N ALA A 145 -13.19 -14.09 8.72
CA ALA A 145 -12.17 -14.05 9.76
C ALA A 145 -12.09 -12.69 10.48
N PHE A 146 -12.73 -11.66 9.93
CA PHE A 146 -12.86 -10.32 10.50
C PHE A 146 -14.32 -9.98 10.89
N SER A 147 -15.16 -11.00 11.09
CA SER A 147 -16.53 -10.79 11.60
C SER A 147 -16.52 -10.35 13.07
N ASN A 148 -17.59 -9.69 13.52
CA ASN A 148 -17.73 -9.27 14.92
C ASN A 148 -17.55 -10.44 15.92
N ILE A 149 -18.02 -11.63 15.55
CA ILE A 149 -17.85 -12.84 16.38
C ILE A 149 -16.38 -13.25 16.43
N ALA A 150 -15.69 -13.29 15.29
CA ALA A 150 -14.26 -13.61 15.24
C ALA A 150 -13.44 -12.60 16.05
N ILE A 151 -13.71 -11.30 15.90
CA ILE A 151 -13.01 -10.24 16.64
C ILE A 151 -13.23 -10.37 18.16
N ARG A 152 -14.46 -10.67 18.61
CA ARG A 152 -14.73 -10.91 20.05
C ARG A 152 -13.92 -12.08 20.61
N ARG A 153 -13.67 -13.13 19.83
CA ARG A 153 -12.81 -14.26 20.26
C ARG A 153 -11.35 -13.87 20.44
N LEU A 154 -10.89 -12.84 19.73
CA LEU A 154 -9.51 -12.32 19.85
C LEU A 154 -9.33 -11.38 21.05
N THR A 155 -10.42 -11.01 21.73
CA THR A 155 -10.38 -9.99 22.80
C THR A 155 -9.43 -10.37 23.95
N SER A 156 -9.39 -11.64 24.34
CA SER A 156 -8.46 -12.10 25.39
C SER A 156 -7.00 -11.90 25.00
N ILE A 157 -6.65 -12.09 23.72
CA ILE A 157 -5.28 -11.91 23.21
C ILE A 157 -4.84 -10.45 23.38
N PHE A 158 -5.72 -9.50 23.09
CA PHE A 158 -5.42 -8.09 23.29
C PHE A 158 -5.24 -7.75 24.77
N TYR A 159 -6.08 -8.29 25.66
CA TYR A 159 -5.90 -8.14 27.10
C TYR A 159 -4.56 -8.71 27.57
N ASP A 160 -4.18 -9.90 27.12
CA ASP A 160 -2.91 -10.52 27.47
C ASP A 160 -1.71 -9.63 27.06
N SER A 161 -1.72 -9.07 25.84
CA SER A 161 -0.69 -8.12 25.41
C SER A 161 -0.65 -6.86 26.28
N VAL A 162 -1.80 -6.32 26.69
CA VAL A 162 -1.89 -5.14 27.55
C VAL A 162 -1.41 -5.44 28.98
N TYR A 163 -1.73 -6.61 29.53
CA TYR A 163 -1.21 -7.03 30.84
C TYR A 163 0.31 -7.22 30.81
N LYS A 164 0.87 -7.79 29.74
CA LYS A 164 2.33 -7.85 29.54
C LYS A 164 2.95 -6.46 29.49
N LEU A 165 2.35 -5.51 28.76
CA LEU A 165 2.80 -4.11 28.73
C LEU A 165 2.79 -3.49 30.12
N LYS A 166 1.65 -3.58 30.82
CA LYS A 166 1.47 -3.03 32.17
C LYS A 166 2.53 -3.55 33.13
N ASN A 167 2.75 -4.87 33.16
CA ASN A 167 3.76 -5.48 34.02
C ASN A 167 5.18 -4.97 33.71
N ASN A 168 5.51 -4.75 32.43
CA ASN A 168 6.80 -4.17 32.06
C ASN A 168 6.95 -2.72 32.55
N TRP A 169 5.90 -1.91 32.44
CA TRP A 169 5.93 -0.53 32.93
C TRP A 169 6.01 -0.47 34.46
N ASP A 170 5.23 -1.32 35.15
CA ASP A 170 5.29 -1.45 36.61
C ASP A 170 6.70 -1.83 37.08
N ASN A 171 7.39 -2.74 36.36
CA ASN A 171 8.76 -3.13 36.68
C ASN A 171 9.77 -1.99 36.46
N GLN A 172 9.60 -1.18 35.43
CA GLN A 172 10.45 0.00 35.20
C GLN A 172 10.26 1.05 36.29
N LEU A 173 9.01 1.28 36.72
CA LEU A 173 8.68 2.17 37.83
C LEU A 173 9.13 1.60 39.19
N ALA A 174 9.16 0.29 39.36
CA ALA A 174 9.68 -0.31 40.59
C ALA A 174 11.19 -0.09 40.78
N SER A 175 11.91 0.28 39.71
CA SER A 175 13.36 0.50 39.73
C SER A 175 13.77 1.94 40.12
N GLY A 176 12.82 2.87 40.31
CA GLY A 176 13.09 4.24 40.75
C GLY A 176 11.83 5.12 40.82
N ASP A 177 11.91 6.30 41.43
CA ASP A 177 10.74 7.17 41.65
C ASP A 177 10.07 7.69 40.36
N PHE A 178 10.82 7.74 39.25
CA PHE A 178 10.36 8.21 37.94
C PHE A 178 10.88 7.32 36.81
N ALA A 179 10.06 7.09 35.79
CA ALA A 179 10.43 6.38 34.57
C ALA A 179 10.03 7.17 33.31
N THR A 180 10.95 7.27 32.36
CA THR A 180 10.68 7.84 31.02
C THR A 180 10.32 6.71 30.07
N ILE A 181 9.11 6.76 29.50
CA ILE A 181 8.57 5.68 28.65
C ILE A 181 8.37 6.18 27.22
N ASP A 182 8.98 5.49 26.26
CA ASP A 182 8.70 5.68 24.84
C ASP A 182 7.40 4.94 24.45
N VAL A 183 6.28 5.67 24.47
CA VAL A 183 4.95 5.12 24.16
C VAL A 183 4.89 4.59 22.73
N GLN A 184 5.52 5.26 21.76
CA GLN A 184 5.46 4.83 20.36
C GLN A 184 6.13 3.47 20.18
N LYS A 185 7.31 3.27 20.77
CA LYS A 185 8.00 1.99 20.74
C LYS A 185 7.15 0.88 21.37
N TRP A 186 6.56 1.13 22.53
CA TRP A 186 5.70 0.15 23.19
C TRP A 186 4.43 -0.18 22.38
N MET A 187 3.79 0.80 21.77
CA MET A 187 2.61 0.57 20.92
C MET A 187 2.95 -0.25 19.67
N ASN A 188 4.14 -0.06 19.10
CA ASN A 188 4.63 -0.91 18.00
C ASN A 188 4.78 -2.38 18.45
N HIS A 189 5.35 -2.62 19.64
CA HIS A 189 5.50 -3.97 20.20
C HIS A 189 4.15 -4.63 20.54
N VAL A 190 3.24 -3.89 21.20
CA VAL A 190 1.88 -4.39 21.48
C VAL A 190 1.17 -4.77 20.19
N SER A 191 1.22 -3.90 19.19
CA SER A 191 0.56 -4.14 17.90
C SER A 191 1.12 -5.37 17.21
N LEU A 192 2.45 -5.54 17.20
CA LEU A 192 3.12 -6.67 16.57
C LEU A 192 2.81 -8.00 17.27
N ASP A 193 2.90 -8.07 18.60
CA ASP A 193 2.61 -9.28 19.36
C ASP A 193 1.12 -9.64 19.25
N SER A 194 0.23 -8.66 19.37
CA SER A 194 -1.22 -8.86 19.22
C SER A 194 -1.57 -9.41 17.84
N ILE A 195 -1.08 -8.82 16.74
CA ILE A 195 -1.37 -9.32 15.39
C ILE A 195 -0.65 -10.64 15.09
N GLY A 196 0.53 -10.87 15.65
CA GLY A 196 1.23 -12.15 15.57
C GLY A 196 0.38 -13.29 16.12
N ILE A 197 -0.12 -13.12 17.35
CA ILE A 197 -0.88 -14.17 18.04
C ILE A 197 -2.28 -14.29 17.43
N ALA A 198 -3.00 -13.17 17.30
CA ALA A 198 -4.37 -13.17 16.79
C ALA A 198 -4.45 -13.52 15.29
N GLY A 199 -3.52 -13.01 14.50
CA GLY A 199 -3.47 -13.22 13.05
C GLY A 199 -2.90 -14.58 12.67
N PHE A 200 -1.75 -14.91 13.25
CA PHE A 200 -0.87 -15.97 12.76
C PHE A 200 -0.60 -17.07 13.79
N SER A 201 -1.18 -17.01 14.99
CA SER A 201 -0.82 -17.90 16.11
C SER A 201 0.69 -17.90 16.40
N HIS A 202 1.35 -16.77 16.15
CA HIS A 202 2.79 -16.62 16.30
C HIS A 202 3.11 -15.56 17.35
N ASP A 203 3.76 -15.97 18.44
CA ASP A 203 4.23 -15.05 19.47
C ASP A 203 5.63 -14.54 19.13
N PHE A 204 5.71 -13.29 18.69
CA PHE A 204 6.98 -12.61 18.42
C PHE A 204 7.78 -12.33 19.70
N GLY A 205 7.13 -12.28 20.87
CA GLY A 205 7.76 -11.99 22.15
C GLY A 205 8.38 -10.60 22.23
N SER A 206 7.92 -9.65 21.41
CA SER A 206 8.56 -8.34 21.32
C SER A 206 8.32 -7.50 22.59
N LEU A 207 7.21 -7.74 23.31
CA LEU A 207 6.95 -7.18 24.64
C LEU A 207 7.81 -7.77 25.76
N GLU A 208 8.49 -8.89 25.51
CA GLU A 208 9.38 -9.57 26.45
C GLU A 208 10.85 -9.29 26.13
N GLY A 209 11.12 -8.36 25.20
CA GLY A 209 12.47 -8.00 24.78
C GLY A 209 13.14 -9.02 23.85
N ARG A 210 12.39 -9.99 23.30
CA ARG A 210 12.94 -10.90 22.30
C ARG A 210 13.20 -10.13 20.99
N PRO A 211 14.37 -10.31 20.36
CA PRO A 211 14.65 -9.67 19.08
C PRO A 211 13.69 -10.23 18.02
N SER A 212 12.83 -9.37 17.48
CA SER A 212 11.94 -9.70 16.38
C SER A 212 12.48 -9.06 15.11
N ALA A 213 12.94 -9.90 14.16
CA ALA A 213 13.41 -9.42 12.86
C ALA A 213 12.34 -8.59 12.13
N VAL A 214 11.06 -8.89 12.36
CA VAL A 214 9.93 -8.12 11.81
C VAL A 214 9.83 -6.75 12.49
N ALA A 215 9.95 -6.67 13.83
CA ALA A 215 9.95 -5.41 14.55
C ALA A 215 11.10 -4.50 14.11
N GLU A 216 12.31 -5.05 13.98
CA GLU A 216 13.49 -4.32 13.53
C GLU A 216 13.32 -3.75 12.12
N VAL A 217 12.70 -4.51 11.21
CA VAL A 217 12.48 -4.05 9.84
C VAL A 217 11.42 -2.96 9.78
N PHE A 218 10.34 -3.07 10.56
CA PHE A 218 9.34 -2.00 10.66
C PHE A 218 9.92 -0.73 11.26
N ASP A 219 10.72 -0.84 12.31
CA ASP A 219 11.40 0.30 12.94
C ASP A 219 12.39 0.95 11.95
N ALA A 220 13.19 0.14 11.25
CA ALA A 220 14.09 0.64 10.21
C ALA A 220 13.33 1.34 9.08
N MET A 221 12.17 0.83 8.65
CA MET A 221 11.33 1.46 7.63
C MET A 221 10.81 2.84 8.08
N GLY A 222 10.41 2.98 9.35
CA GLY A 222 9.96 4.25 9.92
C GLY A 222 11.04 5.34 9.92
N HIS A 223 12.30 4.95 9.98
CA HIS A 223 13.45 5.85 10.01
C HIS A 223 14.11 6.08 8.63
N VAL A 224 13.63 5.43 7.56
CA VAL A 224 14.21 5.64 6.21
C VAL A 224 13.85 7.01 5.69
N LYS A 225 14.83 7.92 5.69
CA LYS A 225 14.76 9.14 4.88
C LYS A 225 14.84 8.76 3.40
N PRO A 226 13.92 9.22 2.54
CA PRO A 226 13.96 8.91 1.12
C PRO A 226 15.22 9.52 0.50
N GLY A 227 16.20 8.66 0.17
CA GLY A 227 17.39 9.08 -0.57
C GLY A 227 17.03 9.57 -1.97
N ILE A 228 17.98 10.23 -2.65
CA ILE A 228 17.78 10.84 -3.98
C ILE A 228 17.20 9.85 -4.99
N LEU A 229 17.65 8.59 -4.97
CA LEU A 229 17.13 7.53 -5.85
C LEU A 229 15.69 7.13 -5.52
N THR A 230 15.31 7.06 -4.24
CA THR A 230 13.93 6.76 -3.81
C THR A 230 12.99 7.92 -4.15
N ALA A 231 13.45 9.17 -3.94
CA ALA A 231 12.73 10.36 -4.38
C ALA A 231 12.54 10.34 -5.90
N ALA A 232 13.60 10.09 -6.68
CA ALA A 232 13.52 9.96 -8.12
C ALA A 232 12.53 8.86 -8.56
N ALA A 233 12.52 7.70 -7.90
CA ALA A 233 11.53 6.65 -8.19
C ALA A 233 10.08 7.07 -7.88
N LEU A 234 9.86 7.81 -6.78
CA LEU A 234 8.54 8.37 -6.44
C LEU A 234 8.08 9.43 -7.47
N PHE A 235 8.98 10.29 -7.93
CA PHE A 235 8.69 11.36 -8.89
C PHE A 235 8.51 10.84 -10.32
N PHE A 236 9.41 9.98 -10.78
CA PHE A 236 9.46 9.51 -12.17
C PHE A 236 8.80 8.14 -12.37
N GLY A 237 8.45 7.42 -11.32
CA GLY A 237 7.92 6.05 -11.41
C GLY A 237 6.59 5.92 -12.16
N ASN A 238 5.81 7.00 -12.26
CA ASN A 238 4.61 7.04 -13.09
C ASN A 238 4.92 6.90 -14.60
N VAL A 239 6.09 7.40 -15.03
CA VAL A 239 6.52 7.39 -16.44
C VAL A 239 7.53 6.27 -16.71
N PHE A 240 8.40 6.00 -15.74
CA PHE A 240 9.40 4.94 -15.81
C PHE A 240 9.19 3.94 -14.67
N PRO A 241 8.26 2.97 -14.82
CA PRO A 241 7.97 1.96 -13.79
C PRO A 241 9.20 1.13 -13.40
N ILE A 242 10.19 1.03 -14.29
CA ILE A 242 11.44 0.29 -14.04
C ILE A 242 12.28 0.89 -12.91
N LEU A 243 12.08 2.18 -12.57
CA LEU A 243 12.78 2.82 -11.45
C LEU A 243 12.44 2.18 -10.10
N TRP A 244 11.25 1.58 -9.96
CA TRP A 244 10.88 0.80 -8.78
C TRP A 244 11.63 -0.53 -8.66
N ARG A 245 12.25 -0.97 -9.76
CA ARG A 245 13.14 -2.14 -9.79
C ARG A 245 14.61 -1.78 -9.54
N LEU A 246 14.92 -0.57 -9.08
CA LEU A 246 16.28 -0.23 -8.67
C LEU A 246 16.58 -0.72 -7.24
N PRO A 247 17.83 -1.09 -6.93
CA PRO A 247 18.23 -1.56 -5.61
C PRO A 247 18.38 -0.37 -4.64
N THR A 248 17.27 0.17 -4.15
CA THR A 248 17.27 1.23 -3.12
C THR A 248 17.30 0.63 -1.71
N GLN A 249 17.67 1.43 -0.70
CA GLN A 249 17.63 1.02 0.71
C GLN A 249 16.22 0.58 1.13
N THR A 250 15.19 1.33 0.69
CA THR A 250 13.78 0.98 0.88
C THR A 250 13.47 -0.40 0.30
N ARG A 251 13.94 -0.69 -0.92
CA ARG A 251 13.73 -2.00 -1.53
C ARG A 251 14.47 -3.13 -0.80
N ARG A 252 15.67 -2.89 -0.29
CA ARG A 252 16.41 -3.89 0.52
C ARG A 252 15.64 -4.22 1.81
N LEU A 253 15.09 -3.22 2.49
CA LEU A 253 14.25 -3.44 3.67
C LEU A 253 12.96 -4.17 3.33
N GLN A 254 12.32 -3.86 2.21
CA GLN A 254 11.15 -4.60 1.72
C GLN A 254 11.47 -6.08 1.46
N LEU A 255 12.60 -6.36 0.81
CA LEU A 255 13.04 -7.75 0.57
C LEU A 255 13.36 -8.48 1.89
N LYS A 256 13.98 -7.79 2.87
CA LYS A 256 14.22 -8.35 4.20
C LYS A 256 12.89 -8.65 4.91
N LEU A 257 11.92 -7.73 4.86
CA LEU A 257 10.58 -7.94 5.41
C LEU A 257 9.90 -9.15 4.78
N ASN A 258 9.87 -9.22 3.45
CA ASN A 258 9.24 -10.32 2.73
C ASN A 258 9.85 -11.67 3.10
N LYS A 259 11.19 -11.73 3.22
CA LYS A 259 11.89 -12.94 3.65
C LYS A 259 11.54 -13.34 5.08
N CYS A 260 11.58 -12.42 6.03
CA CYS A 260 11.21 -12.70 7.42
C CYS A 260 9.74 -13.15 7.55
N MET A 261 8.84 -12.53 6.79
CA MET A 261 7.43 -12.91 6.77
C MET A 261 7.23 -14.29 6.13
N GLU A 262 7.99 -14.65 5.10
CA GLU A 262 7.96 -15.97 4.47
C GLU A 262 8.45 -17.07 5.42
N GLU A 263 9.53 -16.82 6.16
CA GLU A 263 10.06 -17.73 7.19
C GLU A 263 9.05 -18.05 8.30
N ILE A 264 8.12 -17.13 8.58
CA ILE A 264 7.02 -17.33 9.54
C ILE A 264 5.80 -17.98 8.86
N ALA A 265 5.40 -17.47 7.70
CA ALA A 265 4.17 -17.87 7.03
C ALA A 265 4.23 -19.31 6.48
N VAL A 266 5.38 -19.74 5.94
CA VAL A 266 5.51 -21.07 5.31
C VAL A 266 5.34 -22.21 6.33
N PRO A 267 6.02 -22.20 7.49
CA PRO A 267 5.78 -23.20 8.54
C PRO A 267 4.34 -23.20 9.05
N LEU A 268 3.75 -22.02 9.26
CA LEU A 268 2.37 -21.88 9.73
C LEU A 268 1.35 -22.46 8.76
N LEU A 269 1.47 -22.13 7.47
CA LEU A 269 0.62 -22.72 6.43
C LEU A 269 0.81 -24.25 6.37
N GLY A 270 2.05 -24.71 6.56
CA GLY A 270 2.38 -26.13 6.63
C GLY A 270 1.76 -26.85 7.83
N SER A 271 1.76 -26.25 9.02
CA SER A 271 1.10 -26.80 10.21
C SER A 271 -0.41 -26.79 10.07
N THR A 272 -1.01 -25.67 9.65
CA THR A 272 -2.46 -25.57 9.41
C THR A 272 -2.91 -26.61 8.38
N ARG A 273 -2.20 -26.77 7.27
CA ARG A 273 -2.55 -27.77 6.24
C ARG A 273 -2.44 -29.21 6.76
N ARG A 274 -1.49 -29.50 7.66
CA ARG A 274 -1.34 -30.83 8.29
C ARG A 274 -2.48 -31.10 9.27
N GLU A 275 -2.81 -30.12 10.11
CA GLU A 275 -3.95 -30.20 11.02
C GLU A 275 -5.26 -30.41 10.25
N MET A 276 -5.45 -29.69 9.15
CA MET A 276 -6.60 -29.88 8.26
C MET A 276 -6.69 -31.27 7.62
N LYS A 277 -5.55 -31.91 7.31
CA LYS A 277 -5.52 -33.27 6.73
C LYS A 277 -5.74 -34.35 7.79
N GLY A 278 -5.31 -34.11 9.04
CA GLY A 278 -5.47 -35.06 10.15
C GLY A 278 -6.83 -34.97 10.86
N LEU A 279 -7.53 -33.84 10.77
CA LEU A 279 -8.83 -33.63 11.42
C LEU A 279 -9.99 -34.06 10.51
N GLY A 280 -10.27 -35.37 10.55
CA GLY A 280 -11.65 -35.84 10.45
C GLY A 280 -12.44 -35.34 11.66
N GLU A 281 -13.49 -34.54 11.40
CA GLU A 281 -14.64 -34.23 12.26
C GLU A 281 -14.47 -33.66 13.68
N LYS A 282 -13.29 -33.53 14.29
CA LYS A 282 -13.18 -32.92 15.63
C LYS A 282 -12.76 -31.46 15.60
N GLY A 283 -13.72 -30.58 15.89
CA GLY A 283 -13.56 -29.13 16.01
C GLY A 283 -12.61 -28.75 17.14
N LYS A 284 -11.36 -28.46 16.80
CA LYS A 284 -10.57 -27.50 17.56
C LYS A 284 -11.02 -26.11 17.15
N GLU A 285 -11.37 -25.28 18.12
CA GLU A 285 -11.65 -23.87 17.89
C GLU A 285 -10.40 -23.21 17.30
N GLU A 286 -10.47 -22.82 16.03
CA GLU A 286 -9.44 -22.04 15.38
C GLU A 286 -9.45 -20.63 15.98
N LYS A 287 -8.48 -20.37 16.87
CA LYS A 287 -8.37 -19.09 17.58
C LYS A 287 -7.69 -17.98 16.77
N SER A 288 -7.07 -18.30 15.64
CA SER A 288 -6.39 -17.33 14.78
C SER A 288 -7.09 -17.09 13.45
N ILE A 289 -6.87 -15.89 12.91
CA ILE A 289 -7.39 -15.47 11.61
C ILE A 289 -6.97 -16.44 10.51
N ILE A 290 -5.69 -16.86 10.46
CA ILE A 290 -5.21 -17.80 9.44
C ILE A 290 -5.91 -19.16 9.49
N GLY A 291 -6.23 -19.65 10.69
CA GLY A 291 -7.06 -20.83 10.87
C GLY A 291 -8.43 -20.64 10.24
N LEU A 292 -9.15 -19.59 10.67
CA LEU A 292 -10.49 -19.27 10.16
C LEU A 292 -10.53 -19.08 8.64
N LEU A 293 -9.48 -18.48 8.06
CA LEU A 293 -9.33 -18.32 6.62
C LEU A 293 -9.19 -19.67 5.91
N SER A 294 -8.41 -20.59 6.48
CA SER A 294 -8.22 -21.93 5.91
C SER A 294 -9.52 -22.75 5.93
N ALA A 295 -10.30 -22.65 7.02
CA ALA A 295 -11.62 -23.28 7.11
C ALA A 295 -12.63 -22.67 6.13
N SER A 296 -12.66 -21.34 6.01
CA SER A 296 -13.53 -20.64 5.07
C SER A 296 -13.23 -21.02 3.61
N LEU A 297 -11.94 -21.15 3.25
CA LEU A 297 -11.53 -21.61 1.92
C LEU A 297 -11.98 -23.04 1.66
N ARG A 298 -11.89 -23.95 2.64
CA ARG A 298 -12.39 -25.33 2.50
C ARG A 298 -13.88 -25.36 2.23
N SER A 299 -14.67 -24.61 3.01
CA SER A 299 -16.12 -24.50 2.79
C SER A 299 -16.41 -24.00 1.39
N PHE A 300 -15.73 -22.93 0.95
CA PHE A 300 -15.92 -22.33 -0.36
C PHE A 300 -15.64 -23.32 -1.51
N TRP A 301 -14.56 -24.09 -1.43
CA TRP A 301 -14.23 -25.10 -2.45
C TRP A 301 -15.21 -26.27 -2.44
N LYS A 302 -15.66 -26.73 -1.26
CA LYS A 302 -16.64 -27.82 -1.14
C LYS A 302 -18.00 -27.45 -1.76
N THR A 303 -18.45 -26.20 -1.59
CA THR A 303 -19.70 -25.72 -2.21
C THR A 303 -19.59 -25.65 -3.74
N ARG A 304 -18.38 -25.43 -4.28
CA ARG A 304 -18.13 -25.33 -5.72
C ARG A 304 -17.96 -26.66 -6.45
N GLU A 305 -17.73 -27.75 -5.71
CA GLU A 305 -17.70 -29.12 -6.24
C GLU A 305 -19.08 -29.78 -6.21
N SER A 306 -20.05 -29.19 -5.49
CA SER A 306 -21.44 -29.66 -5.40
C SER A 306 -22.41 -28.95 -6.36
N GLU A 307 -21.94 -27.94 -7.10
CA GLU A 307 -22.66 -27.24 -8.18
C GLU A 307 -22.10 -27.68 -9.54
#